data_AF-A0ABD1P4Y7-F1
#
_entry.id   AF-A0ABD1P4Y7-F1
#
_cell.length_a   1.000
_cell.length_b   1.000
_cell.length_c   1.000
_cell.angle_alpha   90.00
_cell.angle_beta   90.00
_cell.angle_gamma   90.00
#
_symmetry.space_group_name_H-M   'P 1'
#
loop_
_entity.id
_entity.type
_entity.pdbx_description
1 polymer ?
#
loop_
_entity_poly.entity_id
_entity_poly.type
_entity_poly.pdbx_seq_one_letter_code
_entity_poly.pdbx_strand_id
1 'polypeptide(L)'
;MGKKNDVSATSVFGIINLIGYWFGATSCCHGTGGLDGQYKFGGRSGGCVALLGVAKLVLGLVSYSSLVKILDQFPVGVLGVFLLFTGIELAMCSWHMNSKEESIVMLICTMFHLLAQVQHLDFFVGLLCICFLGQKD
;
A
#
# COMPACT_ATOMS: atom_id res chain seq x y z
N MET A 1 23.78 -16.33 -9.99
CA MET A 1 22.73 -16.04 -8.99
C MET A 1 23.32 -16.17 -7.59
N GLY A 2 23.68 -15.06 -6.94
CA GLY A 2 24.09 -15.08 -5.54
C GLY A 2 22.85 -15.17 -4.65
N LYS A 3 22.84 -16.15 -3.75
CA LYS A 3 21.82 -16.34 -2.71
C LYS A 3 21.89 -15.14 -1.76
N LYS A 4 21.07 -14.12 -1.99
CA LYS A 4 20.88 -13.03 -1.04
C LYS A 4 20.06 -13.61 0.12
N ASN A 5 20.39 -13.22 1.35
CA ASN A 5 19.58 -13.56 2.51
C ASN A 5 18.28 -12.75 2.37
N ASP A 6 17.33 -13.28 1.61
CA ASP A 6 16.08 -12.61 1.29
C ASP A 6 15.19 -12.68 2.53
N VAL A 7 15.38 -11.71 3.44
CA VAL A 7 14.42 -11.46 4.50
C VAL A 7 13.08 -11.27 3.80
N SER A 8 12.14 -12.19 4.07
CA SER A 8 10.83 -12.16 3.44
C SER A 8 10.21 -10.77 3.64
N ALA A 9 9.77 -10.15 2.55
CA ALA A 9 9.20 -8.80 2.57
C ALA A 9 8.11 -8.69 3.65
N THR A 10 7.34 -9.77 3.85
CA THR A 10 6.31 -9.90 4.90
C THR A 10 6.88 -9.74 6.32
N SER A 11 8.07 -10.27 6.61
CA SER A 11 8.73 -10.09 7.91
C SER A 11 9.14 -8.64 8.13
N VAL A 12 9.64 -7.95 7.11
CA VAL A 12 10.03 -6.54 7.23
C VAL A 12 8.80 -5.67 7.49
N PHE A 13 7.73 -5.84 6.71
CA PHE A 13 6.48 -5.11 6.92
C PHE A 13 5.82 -5.43 8.27
N GLY A 14 5.92 -6.68 8.75
CA GLY A 14 5.43 -7.07 10.06
C GLY A 14 6.16 -6.34 11.20
N ILE A 15 7.50 -6.27 11.13
CA ILE A 15 8.32 -5.59 12.14
C ILE A 15 8.03 -4.08 12.17
N ILE A 16 7.98 -3.41 11.02
CA ILE A 16 7.72 -1.96 10.99
C ILE A 16 6.32 -1.62 11.50
N ASN A 17 5.32 -2.46 11.26
CA ASN A 17 3.96 -2.23 11.73
C ASN A 17 3.83 -2.45 13.24
N LEU A 18 4.51 -3.47 13.77
CA LEU A 18 4.55 -3.73 15.21
C LEU A 18 5.20 -2.55 15.97
N ILE A 19 6.33 -2.06 15.47
CA ILE A 19 7.03 -0.92 16.07
C ILE A 19 6.21 0.37 15.85
N GLY A 20 5.71 0.59 14.64
CA GLY A 20 4.97 1.80 14.26
C GLY A 20 3.68 2.00 15.05
N TYR A 21 2.98 0.92 15.41
CA TYR A 21 1.76 0.98 16.23
C TYR A 21 1.98 1.68 17.57
N TRP A 22 3.15 1.47 18.21
CA TRP A 22 3.48 2.12 19.49
C TRP A 22 3.64 3.64 19.36
N PHE A 23 3.98 4.12 18.17
CA PHE A 23 4.09 5.54 17.84
C PHE A 23 2.83 6.13 17.19
N GLY A 24 1.71 5.39 17.18
CA GLY A 24 0.46 5.82 16.55
C GLY A 24 0.52 5.86 15.01
N ALA A 25 1.47 5.16 14.40
CA ALA A 25 1.53 5.04 12.94
C ALA A 25 0.39 4.15 12.41
N THR A 26 -0.15 4.53 11.25
CA THR A 26 -1.09 3.68 10.51
C THR A 26 -0.36 2.46 9.94
N SER A 27 -1.08 1.38 9.65
CA SER A 27 -0.51 0.19 9.03
C SER A 27 0.15 0.52 7.68
N CYS A 28 1.41 0.10 7.53
CA CYS A 28 2.20 0.27 6.33
C CYS A 28 2.18 -1.03 5.51
N CYS A 29 2.12 -0.85 4.19
CA CYS A 29 2.29 -1.91 3.20
C CYS A 29 3.36 -1.46 2.18
N HIS A 30 3.54 -2.22 1.10
CA HIS A 30 4.57 -1.94 0.10
C HIS A 30 4.44 -0.56 -0.57
N GLY A 31 3.25 0.05 -0.57
CA GLY A 31 3.07 1.44 -1.01
C GLY A 31 3.42 1.68 -2.49
N THR A 32 2.99 0.77 -3.37
CA THR A 32 3.37 0.72 -4.79
C THR A 32 3.05 1.98 -5.58
N GLY A 33 1.89 2.61 -5.35
CA GLY A 33 1.49 3.83 -6.09
C GLY A 33 2.41 5.03 -5.86
N GLY A 34 2.86 5.24 -4.62
CA GLY A 34 3.79 6.33 -4.30
C GLY A 34 5.21 6.08 -4.81
N LEU A 35 5.61 4.81 -4.88
CA LEU A 35 6.89 4.40 -5.46
C LEU A 35 6.91 4.56 -6.98
N ASP A 36 5.81 4.23 -7.65
CA ASP A 36 5.67 4.46 -9.10
C ASP A 36 5.73 5.95 -9.44
N GLY A 37 5.07 6.80 -8.64
CA GLY A 37 5.21 8.25 -8.77
C GLY A 37 6.67 8.71 -8.67
N GLN A 38 7.41 8.24 -7.65
CA GLN A 38 8.84 8.53 -7.53
C GLN A 38 9.64 8.04 -8.74
N TYR A 39 9.29 6.86 -9.26
CA TYR A 39 9.92 6.30 -10.44
C TYR A 39 9.67 7.16 -11.70
N LYS A 40 8.46 7.68 -11.89
CA LYS A 40 8.12 8.63 -12.97
C LYS A 40 8.84 9.98 -12.81
N PHE A 41 9.08 10.44 -11.58
CA PHE A 41 9.89 11.63 -11.29
C PHE A 41 11.41 11.41 -11.34
N GLY A 42 11.87 10.23 -11.76
CA GLY A 42 13.31 9.94 -11.96
C GLY A 42 14.02 9.32 -10.76
N GLY A 43 13.31 9.01 -9.67
CA GLY A 43 13.83 8.24 -8.54
C GLY A 43 14.05 6.77 -8.92
N ARG A 44 15.31 6.34 -9.02
CA ARG A 44 15.67 4.96 -9.43
C ARG A 44 16.29 4.12 -8.31
N SER A 45 16.46 4.69 -7.11
CA SER A 45 17.14 4.01 -5.99
C SER A 45 16.32 4.05 -4.71
N GLY A 46 16.54 3.07 -3.82
CA GLY A 46 15.97 3.09 -2.46
C GLY A 46 16.49 4.25 -1.61
N GLY A 47 17.65 4.82 -1.94
CA GLY A 47 18.18 6.03 -1.30
C GLY A 47 17.29 7.26 -1.54
N CYS A 48 16.68 7.37 -2.72
CA CYS A 48 15.70 8.43 -3.01
C CYS A 48 14.49 8.33 -2.05
N VAL A 49 13.98 7.12 -1.86
CA VAL A 49 12.86 6.85 -0.95
C VAL A 49 13.23 7.18 0.50
N ALA A 50 14.43 6.78 0.93
CA ALA A 50 14.92 7.07 2.28
C ALA A 50 15.07 8.58 2.52
N LEU A 51 15.64 9.33 1.56
CA LEU A 51 15.79 10.78 1.65
C LEU A 51 14.44 11.50 1.73
N LEU A 52 13.45 11.07 0.93
CA LEU A 52 12.10 11.63 1.01
C LEU A 52 11.43 11.33 2.36
N GLY A 53 11.66 10.12 2.91
CA GLY A 53 11.17 9.75 4.24
C GLY A 53 11.76 10.64 5.34
N VAL A 54 13.08 10.82 5.33
CA VAL A 54 13.77 11.71 6.28
C VAL A 54 13.33 13.15 6.11
N ALA A 55 13.19 13.65 4.88
CA ALA A 55 12.71 15.00 4.62
C ALA A 55 11.29 15.22 5.19
N LYS A 56 10.37 14.25 4.99
CA LYS A 56 9.03 14.29 5.60
C LYS A 56 9.08 14.27 7.13
N LEU A 57 9.96 13.46 7.72
CA LEU A 57 10.14 13.39 9.17
C LEU A 57 10.64 14.73 9.73
N VAL A 58 11.67 15.33 9.12
CA VAL A 58 12.22 16.62 9.54
C VAL A 58 11.17 17.74 9.40
N LEU A 59 10.42 17.76 8.29
CA LEU A 59 9.33 18.73 8.09
C LEU A 59 8.23 18.58 9.15
N GLY A 60 7.86 17.34 9.50
CA GLY A 60 6.91 17.05 10.57
C GLY A 60 7.41 17.51 11.94
N LEU A 61 8.69 17.31 12.27
CA LEU A 61 9.24 17.70 13.58
C LEU A 61 9.45 19.22 13.72
N VAL A 62 9.87 19.90 12.66
CA VAL A 62 10.27 21.32 12.72
C VAL A 62 9.09 22.26 12.45
N SER A 63 8.12 21.90 11.62
CA SER A 63 7.10 22.85 11.12
C SER A 63 5.71 22.25 10.89
N TYR A 64 5.29 21.27 11.68
CA TYR A 64 3.97 20.63 11.58
C TYR A 64 2.80 21.61 11.46
N SER A 65 2.67 22.59 12.36
CA SER A 65 1.52 23.52 12.36
C SER A 65 1.42 24.38 11.09
N SER A 66 2.55 24.76 10.50
CA SER A 66 2.56 25.52 9.24
C SER A 66 2.27 24.60 8.06
N LEU A 67 2.80 23.38 8.09
CA LEU A 67 2.58 22.38 7.06
C LEU A 67 1.10 21.99 6.96
N VAL A 68 0.44 21.73 8.10
CA VAL A 68 -0.98 21.36 8.14
C VAL A 68 -1.86 22.42 7.51
N LYS A 69 -1.60 23.72 7.75
CA LYS A 69 -2.35 24.82 7.13
C LYS A 69 -2.23 24.82 5.60
N ILE A 70 -1.05 24.48 5.08
CA ILE A 70 -0.82 24.39 3.63
C ILE A 70 -1.50 23.15 3.06
N LEU A 71 -1.44 22.02 3.76
CA LEU A 71 -2.11 20.78 3.33
C LEU A 71 -3.64 20.92 3.36
N ASP A 72 -4.20 21.69 4.29
CA ASP A 72 -5.64 21.94 4.39
C ASP A 72 -6.18 22.74 3.20
N GLN A 73 -5.33 23.56 2.57
CA GLN A 73 -5.66 24.28 1.33
C GLN A 73 -5.54 23.41 0.08
N PHE A 74 -5.09 22.16 0.21
CA PHE A 74 -4.87 21.29 -0.94
C PHE A 74 -6.21 20.81 -1.51
N PRO A 75 -6.45 20.96 -2.83
CA PRO A 75 -7.74 20.62 -3.42
C PRO A 75 -8.01 19.11 -3.34
N VAL A 76 -9.05 18.73 -2.60
CA VAL A 76 -9.48 17.33 -2.43
C VAL A 76 -9.77 16.63 -3.76
N GLY A 77 -10.19 17.38 -4.79
CA GLY A 77 -10.45 16.84 -6.12
C GLY A 77 -9.18 16.29 -6.80
N VAL A 78 -8.03 16.97 -6.62
CA VAL A 78 -6.75 16.49 -7.17
C VAL A 78 -6.34 15.21 -6.45
N LEU A 79 -6.48 15.17 -5.13
CA LEU A 79 -6.19 13.98 -4.33
C LEU A 79 -7.04 12.78 -4.80
N GLY A 80 -8.34 12.99 -5.02
CA GLY A 80 -9.24 11.97 -5.54
C GLY A 80 -8.80 11.41 -6.91
N VAL A 81 -8.37 12.26 -7.83
CA VAL A 81 -7.89 11.82 -9.16
C VAL A 81 -6.63 10.97 -9.05
N PHE A 82 -5.66 11.33 -8.20
CA PHE A 82 -4.46 10.52 -7.96
C PHE A 82 -4.81 9.15 -7.35
N LEU A 83 -5.76 9.10 -6.41
CA LEU A 83 -6.23 7.84 -5.82
C LEU A 83 -6.95 6.98 -6.85
N LEU A 84 -7.81 7.55 -7.71
CA LEU A 84 -8.49 6.82 -8.78
C LEU A 84 -7.50 6.24 -9.78
N PHE A 85 -6.54 7.03 -10.26
CA PHE A 85 -5.54 6.57 -11.22
C PHE A 85 -4.72 5.41 -10.65
N THR A 86 -4.24 5.56 -9.41
CA THR A 86 -3.49 4.51 -8.71
C THR A 86 -4.36 3.26 -8.51
N GLY A 87 -5.62 3.42 -8.11
CA GLY A 87 -6.56 2.31 -7.92
C GLY A 87 -6.82 1.52 -9.21
N ILE A 88 -7.00 2.22 -10.33
CA ILE A 88 -7.18 1.60 -11.65
C ILE A 88 -5.90 0.83 -12.05
N GLU A 89 -4.72 1.39 -11.81
CA GLU A 89 -3.44 0.73 -12.11
C GLU A 89 -3.25 -0.57 -11.29
N LEU A 90 -3.57 -0.55 -10.00
CA LEU A 90 -3.59 -1.76 -9.17
C LEU A 90 -4.65 -2.77 -9.64
N ALA A 91 -5.84 -2.32 -10.02
CA ALA A 91 -6.91 -3.20 -10.52
C ALA A 91 -6.52 -3.90 -11.83
N MET A 92 -5.88 -3.18 -12.76
CA MET A 92 -5.36 -3.77 -14.01
C MET A 92 -4.27 -4.81 -13.73
N CYS A 93 -3.40 -4.54 -12.76
CA CYS A 93 -2.37 -5.50 -12.33
C CYS A 93 -3.00 -6.77 -11.75
N SER A 94 -4.08 -6.66 -10.97
CA SER A 94 -4.82 -7.80 -10.44
C SER A 94 -5.43 -8.67 -11.55
N TRP A 95 -5.92 -8.06 -12.63
CA TRP A 95 -6.49 -8.78 -13.77
C TRP A 95 -5.45 -9.60 -14.55
N HIS A 96 -4.18 -9.19 -14.51
CA HIS A 96 -3.08 -9.84 -15.23
C HIS A 96 -2.40 -10.97 -14.44
N MET A 97 -3.04 -11.48 -13.39
CA MET A 97 -2.51 -12.61 -12.61
C MET A 97 -2.60 -13.92 -13.42
N ASN A 98 -1.63 -14.82 -13.22
CA ASN A 98 -1.50 -16.07 -13.99
C ASN A 98 -2.69 -17.05 -13.80
N SER A 99 -3.41 -16.94 -12.67
CA SER A 99 -4.63 -17.71 -12.41
C SER A 99 -5.84 -16.77 -12.36
N LYS A 100 -6.90 -17.13 -13.10
CA LYS A 100 -8.16 -16.39 -13.11
C LYS A 100 -8.85 -16.43 -11.75
N GLU A 101 -8.65 -17.50 -11.00
CA GLU A 101 -9.25 -17.70 -9.68
C GLU A 101 -8.67 -16.70 -8.68
N GLU A 102 -7.34 -16.58 -8.63
CA GLU A 102 -6.62 -15.61 -7.78
C GLU A 102 -7.00 -14.15 -8.10
N SER A 103 -7.14 -13.81 -9.39
CA SER A 103 -7.59 -12.48 -9.81
C SER A 103 -9.01 -12.17 -9.34
N ILE A 104 -9.92 -13.16 -9.39
CA ILE A 104 -11.32 -12.98 -8.96
C ILE A 104 -11.37 -12.81 -7.45
N VAL A 105 -10.60 -13.59 -6.68
CA VAL A 105 -10.53 -13.46 -5.21
C VAL A 105 -10.07 -12.07 -4.79
N MET A 106 -9.00 -11.56 -5.38
CA MET A 106 -8.48 -10.21 -5.09
C MET A 106 -9.52 -9.11 -5.37
N LEU A 107 -10.27 -9.24 -6.46
CA LEU A 107 -11.30 -8.27 -6.85
C LEU A 107 -12.52 -8.34 -5.92
N ILE A 108 -12.99 -9.55 -5.57
CA ILE A 108 -14.08 -9.76 -4.61
C ILE A 108 -13.70 -9.20 -3.23
N CYS A 109 -12.49 -9.46 -2.75
CA CYS A 109 -11.98 -8.93 -1.49
C CYS A 109 -11.96 -7.39 -1.49
N THR A 110 -11.48 -6.79 -2.59
CA THR A 110 -11.45 -5.32 -2.75
C THR A 110 -12.86 -4.71 -2.76
N MET A 111 -13.81 -5.34 -3.46
CA MET A 111 -15.22 -4.92 -3.49
C MET A 111 -15.86 -5.03 -2.11
N PHE A 112 -15.60 -6.13 -1.39
CA PHE A 112 -16.12 -6.34 -0.05
C PHE A 112 -15.55 -5.30 0.93
N HIS A 113 -14.27 -4.96 0.82
CA HIS A 113 -13.62 -3.93 1.65
C HIS A 113 -14.27 -2.56 1.52
N LEU A 114 -14.63 -2.17 0.29
CA LEU A 114 -15.33 -0.91 0.05
C LEU A 114 -16.73 -0.89 0.68
N LEU A 115 -17.41 -2.04 0.77
CA LEU A 115 -18.77 -2.13 1.32
C LEU A 115 -18.79 -2.31 2.84
N ALA A 116 -17.88 -3.12 3.38
CA ALA A 116 -17.91 -3.54 4.77
C ALA A 116 -17.25 -2.53 5.71
N GLN A 117 -16.29 -1.72 5.24
CA GLN A 117 -15.51 -0.76 6.05
C GLN A 117 -14.82 -1.38 7.29
N VAL A 118 -14.78 -2.72 7.38
CA VAL A 118 -14.23 -3.48 8.50
C VAL A 118 -13.10 -4.36 7.97
N GLN A 119 -11.88 -3.86 8.10
CA GLN A 119 -10.64 -4.50 7.63
C GLN A 119 -10.49 -5.98 8.06
N HIS A 120 -11.06 -6.35 9.21
CA HIS A 120 -10.96 -7.71 9.74
C HIS A 120 -11.83 -8.71 8.97
N LEU A 121 -12.99 -8.30 8.47
CA LEU A 121 -13.88 -9.19 7.72
C LEU A 121 -13.31 -9.49 6.34
N ASP A 122 -12.57 -8.55 5.74
CA ASP A 122 -11.91 -8.72 4.44
C ASP A 122 -10.88 -9.86 4.45
N PHE A 123 -10.09 -9.94 5.51
CA PHE A 123 -9.10 -11.02 5.67
C PHE A 123 -9.78 -12.39 5.76
N PHE A 124 -10.87 -12.49 6.52
CA PHE A 124 -11.62 -13.75 6.66
C PHE A 124 -12.29 -14.16 5.34
N VAL A 125 -12.89 -13.22 4.61
CA VAL A 125 -13.50 -13.50 3.29
C VAL A 125 -12.45 -13.94 2.29
N GLY A 126 -11.32 -13.23 2.21
CA GLY A 126 -10.21 -13.61 1.32
C GLY A 126 -9.65 -15.00 1.64
N LEU A 127 -9.45 -15.31 2.92
CA LEU A 127 -8.99 -16.63 3.37
C LEU A 127 -10.02 -17.71 3.04
N LEU A 128 -11.31 -17.46 3.27
CA LEU A 128 -12.40 -18.40 2.94
C LEU A 128 -12.44 -18.68 1.44
N CYS A 129 -12.34 -17.64 0.61
CA CYS A 129 -12.32 -17.76 -0.86
C CYS A 129 -11.11 -18.57 -1.36
N ILE A 130 -9.91 -18.30 -0.84
CA ILE A 130 -8.70 -19.07 -1.18
C ILE A 130 -8.85 -20.54 -0.75
N CYS A 131 -9.36 -20.78 0.46
CA CYS A 131 -9.55 -22.14 0.97
C CYS A 131 -10.61 -22.92 0.15
N PHE A 132 -11.62 -22.24 -0.38
CA PHE A 132 -12.67 -22.86 -1.19
C PHE A 132 -12.21 -23.13 -2.64
N LEU A 133 -11.34 -22.29 -3.20
CA LEU A 133 -10.77 -22.47 -4.55
C LEU A 133 -9.61 -23.47 -4.54
N GLY A 134 -8.76 -23.48 -3.52
CA GLY A 134 -7.66 -24.43 -3.35
C GLY A 134 -8.09 -25.87 -3.02
N GLN A 135 -9.39 -26.17 -2.99
CA GLN A 135 -9.92 -27.54 -2.94
C GLN A 135 -10.22 -28.12 -4.33
N LYS A 136 -10.00 -27.36 -5.40
CA LYS A 136 -10.35 -27.76 -6.77
C LYS A 136 -9.17 -28.33 -7.58
N ASP A 137 -7.97 -28.35 -7.00
CA ASP A 137 -6.76 -28.96 -7.57
C ASP A 137 -6.37 -30.25 -6.85
#